data_AF-T1A634-F1
#
_entry.id   AF-T1A634-F1
#
_cell.length_a   1.000
_cell.length_b   1.000
_cell.length_c   1.000
_cell.angle_alpha   90.00
_cell.angle_beta   90.00
_cell.angle_gamma   90.00
#
_symmetry.space_group_name_H-M   'P 1'
#
loop_
_entity.id
_entity.type
_entity.pdbx_description
1 polymer ?
#
loop_
_entity_poly.entity_id
_entity_poly.type
_entity_poly.pdbx_seq_one_letter_code
_entity_poly.pdbx_strand_id
1 'polypeptide(L)'
;ECELSDITLHWMSTKAVFRGLRLNQDKIPAIRWNDALGVIHNSWSIVPWGLPEARKIPSGSVLASSVGMRLQYEPNYTPRNLDERVSLMQFVKVI
;
A
#
# COMPACT_ATOMS: atom_id res chain seq x y z
N GLU A 1 -14.81 -5.72 2.50
CA GLU A 1 -13.72 -5.51 3.48
C GLU A 1 -12.79 -4.43 2.94
N CYS A 2 -11.92 -3.86 3.79
CA CYS A 2 -11.11 -2.67 3.50
C CYS A 2 -9.61 -2.92 3.71
N GLU A 3 -9.14 -4.16 3.56
CA GLU A 3 -7.85 -4.61 4.06
C GLU A 3 -6.67 -3.80 3.49
N LEU A 4 -6.70 -3.50 2.20
CA LEU A 4 -5.69 -2.65 1.56
C LEU A 4 -5.69 -1.21 2.09
N SER A 5 -6.87 -0.69 2.40
CA SER A 5 -7.04 0.65 2.98
C SER A 5 -6.54 0.69 4.42
N ASP A 6 -6.70 -0.41 5.17
CA ASP A 6 -6.23 -0.52 6.56
C ASP A 6 -4.70 -0.44 6.66
N ILE A 7 -3.97 -1.05 5.71
CA ILE A 7 -2.50 -0.90 5.61
C ILE A 7 -2.10 0.58 5.46
N THR A 8 -2.79 1.29 4.57
CA THR A 8 -2.50 2.71 4.30
C THR A 8 -2.87 3.59 5.49
N LEU A 9 -4.03 3.34 6.09
CA LEU A 9 -4.52 4.06 7.27
C LEU A 9 -3.58 3.90 8.45
N HIS A 10 -3.10 2.68 8.70
CA HIS A 10 -2.13 2.40 9.75
C HIS A 10 -0.83 3.18 9.52
N TRP A 11 -0.26 3.13 8.30
CA TRP A 11 0.96 3.88 7.96
C TRP A 11 0.80 5.39 8.17
N MET A 12 -0.29 5.97 7.67
CA MET A 12 -0.60 7.40 7.86
C MET A 12 -0.74 7.75 9.33
N SER A 13 -1.40 6.90 10.11
CA SER A 13 -1.59 7.10 11.54
C SER A 13 -0.27 7.07 12.30
N THR A 14 0.63 6.11 11.99
CA THR A 14 1.97 6.07 12.57
C THR A 14 2.75 7.36 12.29
N LYS A 15 2.69 7.87 11.05
CA LYS A 15 3.36 9.13 10.68
C LYS A 15 2.76 10.33 11.40
N ALA A 16 1.44 10.41 11.52
CA ALA A 16 0.75 11.48 12.22
C ALA A 16 1.13 11.50 13.70
N VAL A 17 1.11 10.35 14.37
CA VAL A 17 1.52 10.20 15.78
C VAL A 17 2.97 10.60 15.98
N PHE A 18 3.87 10.17 15.09
CA PHE A 18 5.28 10.58 15.12
C PHE A 18 5.47 12.10 15.00
N ARG A 19 4.55 12.81 14.35
CA ARG A 19 4.55 14.28 14.23
C ARG A 19 3.80 14.99 15.36
N GLY A 20 3.34 14.26 16.38
CA GLY A 20 2.70 14.82 17.57
C GLY A 20 1.17 14.84 17.54
N LEU A 21 0.52 14.28 16.52
CA LEU A 21 -0.93 14.13 16.54
C LEU A 21 -1.33 13.07 17.56
N ARG A 22 -2.42 13.33 18.29
CA ARG A 22 -3.03 12.36 19.20
C ARG A 22 -4.20 11.69 18.50
N LEU A 23 -4.04 10.42 18.15
CA LEU A 23 -5.09 9.59 17.59
C LEU A 23 -5.58 8.60 18.64
N ASN A 24 -6.86 8.24 18.57
CA ASN A 24 -7.38 7.13 19.37
C ASN A 24 -6.85 5.81 18.79
N GLN A 25 -5.90 5.18 19.48
CA GLN A 25 -5.22 3.97 19.01
C GLN A 25 -6.17 2.80 18.83
N ASP A 26 -7.23 2.71 19.64
CA ASP A 26 -8.23 1.64 19.57
C ASP A 26 -9.09 1.70 18.30
N LYS A 27 -9.01 2.81 17.56
CA LYS A 27 -9.70 3.01 16.28
C LYS A 27 -8.80 2.80 15.06
N ILE A 28 -7.50 2.59 15.27
CA ILE A 28 -6.57 2.30 14.19
C ILE A 28 -6.54 0.78 13.99
N PRO A 29 -6.88 0.28 12.80
CA PRO A 29 -6.86 -1.16 12.56
C PRO A 29 -5.44 -1.71 12.70
N ALA A 30 -5.34 -2.90 13.29
CA ALA A 30 -4.10 -3.66 13.30
C ALA A 30 -3.84 -4.24 11.90
N ILE A 31 -2.62 -4.10 11.39
CA ILE A 31 -2.24 -4.73 10.12
C ILE A 31 -2.03 -6.22 10.35
N ARG A 32 -2.69 -7.04 9.54
CA ARG A 32 -2.48 -8.47 9.42
C ARG A 32 -1.74 -8.78 8.12
N TRP A 33 -0.98 -9.87 8.12
CA TRP A 33 -0.26 -10.33 6.93
C TRP A 33 -1.18 -10.53 5.72
N ASN A 34 -2.36 -11.14 5.94
CA ASN A 34 -3.37 -11.37 4.91
C ASN A 34 -3.96 -10.09 4.32
N ASP A 35 -3.84 -8.95 4.99
CA ASP A 35 -4.41 -7.70 4.47
C ASP A 35 -3.72 -7.30 3.16
N ALA A 36 -2.45 -7.73 2.97
CA ALA A 36 -1.73 -7.56 1.72
C ALA A 36 -2.35 -8.31 0.55
N LEU A 37 -3.23 -9.29 0.78
CA LEU A 37 -3.90 -10.10 -0.26
C LEU A 37 -5.37 -9.71 -0.45
N GLY A 38 -5.85 -8.65 0.23
CA GLY A 38 -7.24 -8.18 0.09
C GLY A 38 -7.66 -7.82 -1.34
N VAL A 39 -8.94 -7.58 -1.55
CA VAL A 39 -9.47 -7.28 -2.89
C VAL A 39 -8.95 -5.91 -3.37
N ILE A 40 -8.48 -5.86 -4.62
CA ILE A 40 -8.07 -4.61 -5.25
C ILE A 40 -9.33 -3.85 -5.69
N HIS A 41 -9.53 -2.65 -5.12
CA HIS A 41 -10.60 -1.75 -5.53
C HIS A 41 -10.03 -0.61 -6.39
N ASN A 42 -10.37 -0.61 -7.68
CA ASN A 42 -10.03 0.49 -8.60
C ASN A 42 -11.25 1.40 -8.77
N SER A 43 -11.25 2.56 -8.13
CA SER A 43 -12.35 3.53 -8.17
C SER A 43 -12.08 4.69 -9.13
N TRP A 44 -11.73 4.39 -10.39
CA TRP A 44 -11.61 5.41 -11.43
C TRP A 44 -12.93 5.54 -12.17
N SER A 45 -13.58 6.70 -12.07
CA SER A 45 -14.70 7.05 -12.93
C SER A 45 -14.16 7.84 -14.12
N ILE A 46 -14.50 7.43 -15.34
CA ILE A 46 -14.22 8.20 -16.56
C ILE A 46 -15.21 9.38 -16.58
N VAL A 47 -14.86 10.46 -15.89
CA VAL A 47 -15.55 11.76 -15.86
C VAL A 47 -14.53 12.73 -16.42
N PRO A 48 -14.87 13.74 -17.25
CA PRO A 48 -14.33 14.05 -18.60
C PRO A 48 -12.81 14.27 -18.78
N TRP A 49 -12.00 13.98 -17.76
CA TRP A 49 -10.56 14.17 -17.61
C TRP A 49 -9.68 13.10 -18.28
N GLY A 50 -10.22 12.26 -19.16
CA GLY A 50 -9.47 11.30 -19.98
C GLY A 50 -9.44 9.86 -19.47
N LEU A 51 -8.61 9.02 -20.12
CA LEU A 51 -8.40 7.63 -19.74
C LEU A 51 -7.54 7.55 -18.46
N PRO A 52 -7.96 6.78 -17.44
CA PRO A 52 -7.14 6.60 -16.24
C PRO A 52 -5.82 5.92 -16.59
N GLU A 53 -4.70 6.62 -16.41
CA GLU A 53 -3.36 6.06 -16.52
C GLU A 53 -2.68 6.05 -15.15
N ALA A 54 -2.12 4.91 -14.78
CA ALA A 54 -1.35 4.78 -13.54
C ALA A 54 -0.05 5.58 -13.65
N ARG A 55 0.27 6.41 -12.66
CA ARG A 55 1.55 7.12 -12.59
C ARG A 55 2.70 6.12 -12.53
N LYS A 56 3.71 6.29 -13.37
CA LYS A 56 5.00 5.56 -13.30
C LYS A 56 5.66 5.78 -11.94
N ILE A 57 6.05 4.70 -11.28
CA ILE A 57 6.84 4.72 -10.05
C ILE A 57 8.31 4.87 -10.47
N PRO A 58 9.02 5.92 -10.03
CA PRO A 58 10.43 6.10 -10.37
C PRO A 58 11.31 4.93 -9.92
N SER A 59 12.37 4.64 -10.69
CA SER A 59 13.39 3.67 -10.31
C SER A 59 14.03 4.02 -8.96
N GLY A 60 14.31 3.03 -8.12
CA GLY A 60 14.84 3.24 -6.77
C GLY A 60 13.85 3.80 -5.74
N SER A 61 12.56 3.95 -6.10
CA SER A 61 11.52 4.23 -5.12
C SER A 61 11.46 3.14 -4.06
N VAL A 62 10.96 3.50 -2.88
CA VAL A 62 10.83 2.56 -1.77
C VAL A 62 9.39 2.03 -1.72
N LEU A 63 9.24 0.70 -1.78
CA LEU A 63 7.92 0.05 -1.75
C LEU A 63 7.58 -0.47 -0.36
N ALA A 64 6.29 -0.39 -0.02
CA ALA A 64 5.76 -1.11 1.13
C ALA A 64 5.92 -2.63 0.93
N SER A 65 6.18 -3.36 2.01
CA SER A 65 6.30 -4.83 1.98
C SER A 65 5.04 -5.51 1.44
N SER A 66 3.86 -4.91 1.63
CA SER A 66 2.60 -5.39 1.06
C SER A 66 2.65 -5.51 -0.48
N VAL A 67 3.44 -4.69 -1.16
CA VAL A 67 3.68 -4.80 -2.61
C VAL A 67 4.51 -6.05 -2.93
N GLY A 68 5.59 -6.29 -2.18
CA GLY A 68 6.41 -7.51 -2.33
C GLY A 68 5.63 -8.78 -2.02
N MET A 69 4.80 -8.74 -0.98
CA MET A 69 3.87 -9.80 -0.63
C MET A 69 2.93 -10.14 -1.80
N ARG A 70 2.33 -9.14 -2.43
CA ARG A 70 1.49 -9.39 -3.61
C ARG A 70 2.29 -9.93 -4.78
N LEU A 71 3.46 -9.36 -5.09
CA LEU A 71 4.31 -9.88 -6.18
C LEU A 71 4.68 -11.36 -5.98
N GLN A 72 4.84 -11.79 -4.73
CA GLN A 72 5.20 -13.17 -4.41
C GLN A 72 4.01 -14.14 -4.39
N TYR A 73 2.86 -13.72 -3.88
CA TYR A 73 1.74 -14.63 -3.57
C TYR A 73 0.48 -14.41 -4.42
N GLU A 74 0.40 -13.32 -5.21
CA GLU A 74 -0.69 -13.06 -6.15
C GLU A 74 -0.20 -13.17 -7.60
N PRO A 75 -0.38 -14.32 -8.27
CA PRO A 75 0.17 -14.56 -9.62
C PRO A 75 -0.30 -13.56 -10.67
N ASN A 76 -1.48 -12.98 -10.48
CA ASN A 76 -2.08 -12.03 -11.41
C ASN A 76 -1.70 -10.56 -11.09
N TYR A 77 -0.94 -10.31 -10.03
CA TYR A 77 -0.51 -8.97 -9.65
C TYR A 77 0.71 -8.53 -10.48
N THR A 78 0.43 -7.90 -11.63
CA THR A 78 1.44 -7.41 -12.58
C THR A 78 1.34 -5.88 -12.75
N PRO A 79 1.78 -5.09 -11.75
CA PRO A 79 1.65 -3.63 -11.79
C PRO A 79 2.51 -3.02 -12.91
N ARG A 80 1.86 -2.54 -13.99
CA ARG A 80 2.53 -1.93 -15.17
C ARG A 80 3.31 -0.66 -14.88
N ASN A 81 3.07 -0.05 -13.72
CA ASN A 81 3.71 1.18 -13.30
C ASN A 81 4.92 0.96 -12.38
N LEU A 82 5.31 -0.30 -12.14
CA LEU A 82 6.47 -0.69 -11.35
C LEU A 82 7.65 -1.03 -12.28
N ASP A 83 8.80 -0.40 -12.06
CA ASP A 83 10.05 -0.74 -12.76
C ASP A 83 10.65 -2.03 -12.16
N GLU A 84 11.46 -2.79 -12.89
CA GLU A 84 12.03 -4.07 -12.39
C GLU A 84 13.07 -3.87 -11.28
N ARG A 85 13.58 -2.64 -11.10
CA ARG A 85 14.70 -2.29 -10.21
C ARG A 85 14.27 -1.71 -8.86
N VAL A 86 13.04 -1.95 -8.41
CA VAL A 86 12.57 -1.36 -7.15
C VAL A 86 13.05 -2.16 -5.94
N SER A 87 13.56 -1.48 -4.91
CA SER A 87 13.93 -2.11 -3.65
C SER A 87 12.70 -2.22 -2.76
N LEU A 88 12.35 -3.43 -2.34
CA LEU A 88 11.35 -3.66 -1.30
C LEU A 88 11.86 -3.09 0.02
N MET A 89 11.02 -2.39 0.81
CA MET A 89 11.36 -2.18 2.21
C MET A 89 11.44 -3.54 2.90
N GLN A 90 12.63 -3.87 3.42
CA GLN A 90 12.72 -4.73 4.58
C GLN A 90 12.04 -3.98 5.72
N PHE A 91 10.86 -4.44 6.15
CA PHE A 91 10.48 -4.10 7.52
C PHE A 91 11.50 -4.77 8.43
N VAL A 92 12.14 -3.95 9.26
CA VAL A 92 12.77 -4.38 10.50
C VAL A 92 11.76 -5.31 11.19
N LYS A 93 12.19 -6.54 11.49
CA LYS A 93 11.46 -7.47 12.36
C LYS A 93 10.92 -6.69 13.55
N VAL A 94 9.61 -6.44 13.56
CA VAL A 94 8.94 -6.06 14.80
C VAL A 94 8.78 -7.38 15.55
N ILE A 95 9.71 -7.58 16.50
CA ILE A 95 9.66 -8.61 17.53
C ILE A 95 8.51 -8.25 18.48
#